data_AF-A0A3A0DXW1-F1
#
_entry.id   AF-A0A3A0DXW1-F1
#
_cell.length_a   1.000
_cell.length_b   1.000
_cell.length_c   1.000
_cell.angle_alpha   90.00
_cell.angle_beta   90.00
_cell.angle_gamma   90.00
#
_symmetry.space_group_name_H-M   'P 1'
#
loop_
_entity.id
_entity.type
_entity.pdbx_description
1 polymer ?
#
loop_
_entity_poly.entity_id
_entity_poly.type
_entity_poly.pdbx_seq_one_letter_code
_entity_poly.pdbx_strand_id
1 'polypeptide(L)'
;MKFSSAVAFAFVGIVLGALASPYAAAPRAQTLETAPAAEARFQISAYAGPSGEGFGHGCYLVDTTTGELWHARFGGKVEKIADAIQ
;
A
#
# COMPACT_ATOMS: atom_id res chain seq x y z
N MET A 1 -39.87 -31.72 33.77
CA MET A 1 -39.57 -31.58 32.33
C MET A 1 -38.05 -31.47 32.19
N LYS A 2 -37.40 -32.52 31.65
CA LYS A 2 -35.95 -32.57 31.42
C LYS A 2 -35.72 -32.13 29.97
N PHE A 3 -35.16 -30.93 29.78
CA PHE A 3 -34.73 -30.50 28.45
C PHE A 3 -33.37 -31.17 28.15
N SER A 4 -33.37 -32.10 27.18
CA SER A 4 -32.19 -32.84 26.72
C SER A 4 -31.15 -31.91 26.11
N SER A 5 -29.88 -32.09 26.50
CA SER A 5 -28.67 -31.37 26.07
C SER A 5 -28.33 -31.42 24.56
N ALA A 6 -29.23 -31.91 23.71
CA ALA A 6 -28.99 -32.09 22.28
C ALA A 6 -29.15 -30.79 21.46
N VAL A 7 -29.86 -29.78 21.98
CA VAL A 7 -30.11 -28.52 21.25
C VAL A 7 -28.92 -27.54 21.37
N ALA A 8 -28.11 -27.65 22.42
CA ALA A 8 -27.00 -26.73 22.66
C ALA A 8 -25.80 -26.94 21.70
N PHE A 9 -25.58 -28.15 21.20
CA PHE A 9 -24.45 -28.45 20.31
C PHE A 9 -24.68 -28.01 18.86
N ALA A 10 -25.93 -27.87 18.42
CA ALA A 10 -26.24 -27.44 17.06
C ALA A 10 -25.91 -25.96 16.80
N PHE A 11 -26.00 -25.09 17.81
CA PHE A 11 -25.69 -23.67 17.66
C PHE A 11 -24.19 -23.35 17.65
N VAL A 12 -23.37 -24.12 18.37
CA VAL A 12 -21.91 -23.91 18.37
C VAL A 12 -21.28 -24.30 17.03
N GLY A 13 -21.79 -25.35 16.37
CA GLY A 13 -21.29 -25.80 15.06
C GLY A 13 -21.54 -24.80 13.92
N ILE A 14 -22.63 -24.05 13.96
CA ILE A 14 -22.98 -23.07 12.92
C ILE A 14 -22.14 -21.78 13.08
N VAL A 15 -21.78 -21.39 14.30
CA VAL A 15 -20.95 -20.21 14.55
C VAL A 15 -19.48 -20.45 14.18
N LEU A 16 -18.96 -21.68 14.32
CA LEU A 16 -17.59 -22.00 13.89
C LEU A 16 -17.44 -22.26 12.38
N GLY A 17 -18.51 -22.63 11.67
CA GLY A 17 -18.47 -22.88 10.23
C GLY A 17 -18.40 -21.62 9.36
N ALA A 18 -18.85 -20.47 9.88
CA ALA A 18 -18.92 -19.22 9.13
C ALA A 18 -17.58 -18.42 9.09
N LEU A 19 -16.55 -18.88 9.80
CA LEU A 19 -15.22 -18.25 9.80
C LEU A 19 -14.19 -19.01 8.93
N ALA A 20 -14.57 -20.13 8.32
CA ALA A 20 -13.73 -20.87 7.40
C ALA A 20 -13.78 -20.29 5.97
N SER A 21 -13.17 -19.12 5.84
CA SER A 21 -12.36 -18.69 4.69
C SER A 21 -12.89 -18.93 3.25
N PRO A 22 -13.54 -17.93 2.62
CA PRO A 22 -13.60 -17.87 1.16
C PRO A 22 -12.29 -17.33 0.53
N TYR A 23 -11.26 -17.02 1.31
CA TYR A 23 -9.99 -16.47 0.81
C TYR A 23 -8.92 -17.55 0.63
N ALA A 24 -9.24 -18.60 -0.13
CA ALA A 24 -8.23 -19.48 -0.71
C ALA A 24 -8.21 -19.34 -2.24
N ALA A 25 -8.28 -18.10 -2.74
CA ALA A 25 -7.72 -17.81 -4.05
C ALA A 25 -6.22 -17.62 -3.84
N ALA A 26 -5.45 -18.70 -3.93
CA ALA A 26 -4.01 -18.59 -4.05
C ALA A 26 -3.71 -17.67 -5.24
N PRO A 27 -2.99 -16.55 -5.07
CA PRO A 27 -2.63 -15.72 -6.20
C PRO A 27 -1.82 -16.60 -7.15
N ARG A 28 -2.32 -16.79 -8.37
CA ARG A 28 -1.59 -17.44 -9.44
C ARG A 28 -0.28 -16.66 -9.58
N ALA A 29 0.84 -17.29 -9.20
CA ALA A 29 2.16 -16.71 -9.39
C ALA A 29 2.35 -16.53 -10.89
N GLN A 30 2.12 -15.31 -11.37
CA GLN A 30 2.57 -14.91 -12.69
C GLN A 30 4.08 -14.84 -12.57
N THR A 31 4.78 -15.77 -13.20
CA THR A 31 6.21 -15.63 -13.44
C THR A 31 6.34 -14.44 -14.38
N LEU A 32 6.50 -13.25 -13.80
CA LEU A 32 6.94 -12.08 -14.54
C LEU A 32 8.32 -12.44 -15.08
N GLU A 33 8.41 -12.59 -16.39
CA GLU A 33 9.67 -12.54 -17.09
C GLU A 33 10.26 -11.17 -16.79
N THR A 34 11.19 -11.13 -15.83
CA THR A 34 11.92 -9.92 -15.48
C THR A 34 12.82 -9.58 -16.66
N ALA A 35 12.28 -8.83 -17.62
CA ALA A 35 13.11 -8.04 -18.52
C ALA A 35 14.13 -7.28 -17.64
N PRO A 36 15.41 -7.15 -18.04
CA PRO A 36 16.38 -6.38 -17.28
C PRO A 36 15.73 -5.02 -17.00
N ALA A 37 15.56 -4.72 -15.71
CA ALA A 37 14.91 -3.49 -15.30
C ALA A 37 15.73 -2.36 -15.89
N ALA A 38 15.16 -1.63 -16.86
CA ALA A 38 15.75 -0.38 -17.30
C ALA A 38 16.01 0.43 -16.03
N GLU A 39 17.26 0.88 -15.83
CA GLU A 39 17.61 1.62 -14.62
C GLU A 39 16.59 2.74 -14.42
N ALA A 40 15.88 2.69 -13.29
CA ALA A 40 14.80 3.62 -13.03
C ALA A 40 15.41 5.02 -12.87
N ARG A 41 15.23 5.87 -13.89
CA ARG A 41 15.72 7.25 -13.89
C ARG A 41 15.14 8.09 -12.76
N PHE A 42 13.94 7.77 -12.29
CA PHE A 42 13.26 8.56 -11.26
C PHE A 42 12.94 7.70 -10.05
N GLN A 43 13.37 8.17 -8.88
CA GLN A 43 12.90 7.66 -7.59
C GLN A 43 11.90 8.63 -6.99
N ILE A 44 10.76 8.12 -6.52
CA ILE A 44 9.64 8.93 -6.03
C ILE A 44 9.30 8.49 -4.60
N SER A 45 9.16 9.46 -3.70
CA SER A 45 8.72 9.23 -2.32
C SER A 45 7.52 10.12 -2.02
N ALA A 46 6.38 9.51 -1.71
CA ALA A 46 5.18 10.22 -1.30
C ALA A 46 5.18 10.49 0.20
N TYR A 47 4.64 11.63 0.60
CA TYR A 47 4.41 11.97 2.00
C TYR A 47 2.98 12.49 2.20
N ALA A 48 2.46 12.27 3.40
CA ALA A 48 1.21 12.85 3.86
C ALA A 48 1.30 13.05 5.37
N GLY A 49 0.94 14.24 5.85
CA GLY A 49 1.01 14.54 7.28
C GLY A 49 0.63 15.96 7.65
N PRO A 50 0.68 16.28 8.96
CA PRO A 50 0.45 17.64 9.44
C PRO A 50 1.45 18.62 8.83
N SER A 51 0.97 19.83 8.54
CA SER A 51 1.72 20.96 7.99
C SER A 51 1.27 22.25 8.67
N GLY A 52 2.02 23.34 8.49
CA GLY A 52 1.68 24.64 9.10
C GLY A 52 0.30 25.20 8.74
N GLU A 53 -0.33 24.73 7.65
CA GLU A 53 -1.63 25.19 7.16
C GLU A 53 -2.74 24.12 7.26
N GLY A 54 -2.49 23.00 7.96
CA GLY A 54 -3.43 21.87 8.04
C GLY A 54 -2.77 20.57 7.60
N PHE A 55 -3.43 19.77 6.75
CA PHE A 55 -2.90 18.50 6.28
C PHE A 55 -2.23 18.65 4.91
N GLY A 56 -0.93 18.42 4.84
CA GLY A 56 -0.13 18.49 3.62
C GLY A 56 0.18 17.11 3.06
N HIS A 57 0.19 16.97 1.74
CA HIS A 57 0.69 15.79 1.07
C HIS A 57 1.33 16.17 -0.27
N GLY A 58 2.16 15.27 -0.79
CA GLY A 58 2.91 15.50 -2.01
C GLY A 58 3.94 14.41 -2.25
N CYS A 59 4.85 14.66 -3.17
CA CYS A 59 5.92 13.75 -3.52
C CYS A 59 7.26 14.48 -3.64
N TYR A 60 8.33 13.80 -3.25
CA TYR A 60 9.69 14.13 -3.68
C TYR A 60 10.07 13.25 -4.86
N LEU A 61 10.79 13.82 -5.83
CA LEU A 61 11.34 13.09 -6.97
C LEU A 61 12.84 13.33 -7.04
N VAL A 62 13.61 12.26 -7.20
CA VAL A 62 15.05 12.29 -7.47
C VAL A 62 15.26 11.78 -8.90
N ASP A 63 15.83 12.62 -9.76
CA ASP A 63 16.38 12.15 -11.04
C ASP A 63 17.74 11.51 -10.76
N THR A 64 17.82 10.18 -10.84
CA THR A 64 19.03 9.41 -10.55
C THR A 64 20.12 9.58 -11.62
N THR A 65 19.79 10.16 -12.77
CA THR A 65 20.76 10.49 -13.83
C THR A 65 21.42 11.84 -13.60
N THR A 66 20.63 12.86 -13.22
CA THR A 66 21.14 14.23 -13.01
C THR A 66 21.46 14.54 -11.55
N GLY A 67 20.93 13.77 -10.60
CA GLY A 67 20.98 14.04 -9.17
C GLY A 67 20.02 15.15 -8.71
N GLU A 68 19.19 15.70 -9.59
CA GLU A 68 18.27 16.80 -9.25
C GLU A 68 17.15 16.31 -8.32
N LEU A 69 16.81 17.15 -7.34
CA LEU A 69 15.70 16.93 -6.40
C LEU A 69 14.55 17.88 -6.71
N TRP A 70 13.36 17.32 -6.86
CA TRP A 70 12.12 18.02 -7.17
C TRP A 70 11.06 17.75 -6.12
N HIS A 71 10.16 18.71 -5.93
CA HIS A 71 8.99 18.62 -5.06
C HIS A 71 7.71 18.85 -5.83
N ALA A 72 6.70 18.04 -5.57
CA ALA A 72 5.34 18.27 -6.02
C ALA A 72 4.41 18.29 -4.82
N ARG A 73 3.97 19.48 -4.37
CA ARG A 73 2.92 19.62 -3.36
C ARG A 73 1.55 19.41 -4.01
N PHE A 74 0.64 18.72 -3.32
CA PHE A 74 -0.74 18.60 -3.80
C PHE A 74 -1.40 19.97 -4.00
N GLY A 75 -1.99 20.18 -5.18
CA GLY A 75 -2.58 21.47 -5.58
C GLY A 75 -1.57 22.59 -5.83
N GLY A 76 -0.26 22.31 -5.69
CA GLY A 76 0.83 23.23 -5.95
C GLY A 76 1.47 23.01 -7.31
N LYS A 77 2.50 23.84 -7.60
CA LYS A 77 3.37 23.62 -8.75
C LYS A 77 4.46 22.61 -8.40
N VAL A 78 5.02 22.00 -9.44
CA VAL A 78 6.25 21.23 -9.32
C VAL A 78 7.41 22.22 -9.26
N GLU A 79 8.29 22.05 -8.27
CA GLU A 79 9.39 22.95 -7.99
C GLU A 79 10.69 22.16 -7.88
N LYS A 80 11.78 22.69 -8.46
CA LYS A 80 13.12 22.13 -8.23
C LYS A 80 13.62 22.65 -6.87
N ILE A 81 14.01 21.74 -5.99
CA ILE A 81 14.50 22.07 -4.64
C ILE A 81 16.03 22.15 -4.61
N ALA A 82 16.71 21.25 -5.35
CA ALA A 82 18.16 21.21 -5.39
C ALA A 82 18.66 20.68 -6.74
N ASP A 83 19.84 21.16 -7.13
CA ASP A 83 20.66 20.56 -8.17
C ASP A 83 21.36 19.30 -7.63
N ALA A 84 22.18 18.66 -8.48
CA ALA A 84 22.92 17.44 -8.14
C ALA A 84 23.59 17.54 -6.77
N ILE A 85 23.27 16.58 -5.87
CA ILE A 85 24.01 16.41 -4.62
C ILE A 85 25.38 15.82 -5.01
N GLN A 86 26.38 16.70 -5.20
CA GLN A 86 27.78 16.33 -5.42
C GLN A 86 28.51 16.08 -4.10
#